data_AF-A0A2K3PH45-F1
#
_entry.id   AF-A0A2K3PH45-F1
#
_cell.length_a   1.000
_cell.length_b   1.000
_cell.length_c   1.000
_cell.angle_alpha   90.00
_cell.angle_beta   90.00
_cell.angle_gamma   90.00
#
_symmetry.space_group_name_H-M   'P 1'
#
loop_
_entity.id
_entity.type
_entity.pdbx_description
1 polymer ?
#
loop_
_entity_poly.entity_id
_entity_poly.type
_entity_poly.pdbx_seq_one_letter_code
_entity_poly.pdbx_strand_id
1 'polypeptide(L)'
;MKSSNILVILTIFSTCCFICLAQNSPQDYLDAHNKARAEVGVPPLCWDDNLAAYAKNFTESKIESCEITNSGGPYGENIADGSDDMTATDAMNIWVDEKKYYDNATNSCVERPCDHYTKVISRDTLRLGCAKADSPDSQNTPHDYLDVHNKAPAEVGVPPLCWDDTLAAYAMNYSESKIESCEMVHSGGPYGENLEEASDPEMTATDAVNFWPDDKKYYNNATNSCVQDECRHYTQVVWHDTLHLGCDKAHCTKGWTFIICSYDPPGNYVGDRP
;
A
#
# COMPACT_ATOMS: atom_id res chain seq x y z
N MET A 1 34.96 50.74 -30.75
CA MET A 1 33.77 50.80 -29.88
C MET A 1 33.16 49.40 -29.83
N LYS A 2 32.63 49.00 -28.67
CA LYS A 2 32.58 47.65 -28.10
C LYS A 2 31.90 46.57 -28.96
N SER A 3 32.53 45.39 -29.06
CA SER A 3 31.89 44.13 -29.45
C SER A 3 31.14 43.55 -28.25
N SER A 4 29.82 43.38 -28.34
CA SER A 4 29.04 42.64 -27.35
C SER A 4 29.08 41.15 -27.68
N ASN A 5 29.68 40.35 -26.80
CA ASN A 5 29.54 38.89 -26.80
C ASN A 5 28.19 38.54 -26.17
N ILE A 6 27.28 37.97 -26.96
CA ILE A 6 26.03 37.38 -26.47
C ILE A 6 26.35 35.97 -25.99
N LEU A 7 26.29 35.76 -24.67
CA LEU A 7 26.39 34.45 -24.04
C LEU A 7 25.00 33.79 -24.10
N VAL A 8 24.82 32.80 -24.96
CA VAL A 8 23.61 31.97 -25.00
C VAL A 8 23.76 30.89 -23.93
N ILE A 9 23.04 31.03 -22.81
CA ILE A 9 22.95 29.99 -21.79
C ILE A 9 21.85 29.03 -22.21
N LEU A 10 22.22 27.86 -22.73
CA LEU A 10 21.32 26.73 -22.92
C LEU A 10 21.09 26.05 -21.57
N THR A 11 19.95 26.33 -20.93
CA THR A 11 19.46 25.56 -19.79
C THR A 11 18.84 24.26 -20.28
N ILE A 12 19.53 23.13 -20.07
CA ILE A 12 18.97 21.80 -20.28
C ILE A 12 17.98 21.54 -19.14
N PHE A 13 16.68 21.62 -19.42
CA PHE A 13 15.65 21.07 -18.55
C PHE A 13 15.79 19.55 -18.60
N SER A 14 16.49 18.98 -17.61
CA SER A 14 16.40 17.55 -17.33
C SER A 14 15.03 17.30 -16.71
N THR A 15 14.03 17.06 -17.56
CA THR A 15 12.80 16.39 -17.16
C THR A 15 13.21 15.02 -16.62
N CYS A 16 13.39 14.95 -15.30
CA CYS A 16 13.41 13.71 -14.56
C CYS A 16 11.98 13.16 -14.65
N CYS A 17 11.69 12.53 -15.79
CA CYS A 17 10.61 11.58 -15.89
C CYS A 17 11.03 10.48 -14.92
N PHE A 18 10.46 10.48 -13.72
CA PHE A 18 10.45 9.30 -12.89
C PHE A 18 9.71 8.25 -13.72
N ILE A 19 10.47 7.47 -14.50
CA ILE A 19 10.00 6.20 -14.99
C ILE A 19 9.72 5.45 -13.70
N CYS A 20 8.44 5.37 -13.34
CA CYS A 20 7.99 4.35 -12.41
C CYS A 20 8.36 3.03 -13.09
N LEU A 21 9.57 2.53 -12.79
CA LEU A 21 9.91 1.16 -13.11
C LEU A 21 8.86 0.36 -12.37
N ALA A 22 8.01 -0.34 -13.10
CA ALA A 22 7.03 -1.22 -12.49
C ALA A 22 7.82 -2.23 -11.66
N GLN A 23 7.91 -1.99 -10.35
CA GLN A 23 8.52 -2.90 -9.41
C GLN A 23 7.63 -4.14 -9.40
N ASN A 24 8.24 -5.33 -9.46
CA ASN A 24 7.56 -6.65 -9.53
C ASN A 24 7.19 -7.14 -10.93
N SER A 25 7.83 -6.60 -11.98
CA SER A 25 7.75 -7.20 -13.32
C SER A 25 8.50 -8.54 -13.40
N PRO A 26 8.19 -9.41 -14.38
CA PRO A 26 9.00 -10.59 -14.68
C PRO A 26 10.51 -10.32 -14.81
N GLN A 27 10.86 -9.14 -15.35
CA GLN A 27 12.24 -8.76 -15.55
C GLN A 27 12.95 -8.45 -14.23
N ASP A 28 12.27 -7.83 -13.26
CA ASP A 28 12.88 -7.53 -11.95
C ASP A 28 13.27 -8.80 -11.20
N TYR A 29 12.39 -9.81 -11.22
CA TYR A 29 12.70 -11.12 -10.64
C TYR A 29 13.87 -11.80 -11.35
N LEU A 30 13.87 -11.79 -12.69
CA LEU A 30 14.95 -12.38 -13.48
C LEU A 30 16.29 -11.68 -13.24
N ASP A 31 16.31 -10.36 -13.26
CA ASP A 31 17.53 -9.57 -13.11
C ASP A 31 18.17 -9.80 -11.74
N ALA A 32 17.34 -9.80 -10.67
CA ALA A 32 17.82 -10.07 -9.32
C ALA A 32 18.39 -11.50 -9.18
N HIS A 33 17.71 -12.52 -9.71
CA HIS A 33 18.22 -13.90 -9.69
C HIS A 33 19.50 -14.03 -10.51
N ASN A 34 19.52 -13.50 -11.73
CA ASN A 34 20.64 -13.65 -12.65
C ASN A 34 21.87 -12.87 -12.19
N LYS A 35 21.68 -11.74 -11.49
CA LYS A 35 22.76 -11.04 -10.78
C LYS A 35 23.40 -11.95 -9.72
N ALA A 36 22.60 -12.54 -8.82
CA ALA A 36 23.11 -13.43 -7.78
C ALA A 36 23.81 -14.68 -8.35
N ARG A 37 23.26 -15.27 -9.43
CA ARG A 37 23.84 -16.44 -10.09
C ARG A 37 25.15 -16.13 -10.81
N ALA A 38 25.26 -14.94 -11.41
CA ALA A 38 26.49 -14.49 -12.06
C ALA A 38 27.65 -14.32 -11.06
N GLU A 39 27.38 -13.90 -9.82
CA GLU A 39 28.40 -13.77 -8.76
C GLU A 39 29.11 -15.10 -8.44
N VAL A 40 28.43 -16.23 -8.65
CA VAL A 40 28.95 -17.58 -8.40
C VAL A 40 29.17 -18.41 -9.67
N GLY A 41 29.10 -17.79 -10.86
CA GLY A 41 29.39 -18.44 -12.13
C GLY A 41 28.36 -19.48 -12.58
N VAL A 42 27.10 -19.35 -12.13
CA VAL A 42 26.00 -20.24 -12.49
C VAL A 42 25.22 -19.64 -13.69
N PRO A 43 24.79 -20.45 -14.70
CA PRO A 43 24.07 -19.94 -15.86
C PRO A 43 22.78 -19.18 -15.51
N PRO A 44 22.37 -18.16 -16.28
CA PRO A 44 21.15 -17.41 -16.00
C PRO A 44 19.89 -18.27 -16.18
N LEU A 45 18.83 -17.89 -15.47
CA LEU A 45 17.48 -18.41 -15.61
C LEU A 45 16.74 -17.72 -16.75
N CYS A 46 15.81 -18.45 -17.37
CA CYS A 46 14.82 -17.91 -18.29
C CYS A 46 13.45 -17.84 -17.62
N TRP A 47 12.64 -16.82 -17.95
CA TRP A 47 11.26 -16.75 -17.46
C TRP A 47 10.38 -17.86 -18.05
N ASP A 48 9.45 -18.37 -17.27
CA ASP A 48 8.42 -19.32 -17.67
C ASP A 48 7.05 -18.87 -17.14
N ASP A 49 6.15 -18.51 -18.05
CA ASP A 49 4.82 -18.00 -17.72
C ASP A 49 3.95 -19.05 -17.02
N ASN A 50 4.17 -20.34 -17.23
CA ASN A 50 3.41 -21.39 -16.54
C ASN A 50 3.84 -21.50 -15.07
N LEU A 51 5.13 -21.33 -14.79
CA LEU A 51 5.63 -21.27 -13.42
C LEU A 51 5.14 -20.00 -12.71
N ALA A 52 5.10 -18.87 -13.42
CA ALA A 52 4.58 -17.62 -12.87
C ALA A 52 3.08 -17.72 -12.56
N ALA A 53 2.30 -18.32 -13.46
CA ALA A 53 0.88 -18.58 -13.21
C ALA A 53 0.66 -19.55 -12.03
N TYR A 54 1.51 -20.57 -11.91
CA TYR A 54 1.49 -21.48 -10.76
C TYR A 54 1.77 -20.74 -9.44
N ALA A 55 2.83 -19.94 -9.40
CA ALA A 55 3.19 -19.13 -8.23
C ALA A 55 2.09 -18.13 -7.86
N LYS A 56 1.47 -17.48 -8.86
CA LYS A 56 0.35 -16.56 -8.67
C LYS A 56 -0.84 -17.26 -8.02
N ASN A 57 -1.31 -18.36 -8.61
CA ASN A 57 -2.45 -19.12 -8.08
C ASN A 57 -2.20 -19.60 -6.64
N PHE A 58 -0.97 -20.05 -6.35
CA PHE A 58 -0.64 -20.50 -5.00
C PHE A 58 -0.62 -19.35 -4.00
N THR A 59 0.04 -18.24 -4.33
CA THR A 59 0.11 -17.06 -3.45
C THR A 59 -1.29 -16.49 -3.20
N GLU A 60 -2.13 -16.43 -4.24
CA GLU A 60 -3.54 -16.02 -4.12
C GLU A 60 -4.35 -16.94 -3.20
N SER A 61 -4.08 -18.26 -3.21
CA SER A 61 -4.75 -19.21 -2.30
C SER A 61 -4.34 -19.08 -0.83
N LYS A 62 -3.27 -18.33 -0.53
CA LYS A 62 -2.72 -18.14 0.81
C LYS A 62 -3.03 -16.77 1.41
N ILE A 63 -3.62 -15.87 0.63
CA ILE A 63 -4.02 -14.53 1.03
C ILE A 63 -4.91 -14.55 2.29
N GLU A 64 -5.96 -15.37 2.31
CA GLU A 64 -6.91 -15.39 3.44
C GLU A 64 -6.31 -15.99 4.72
N SER A 65 -5.35 -16.91 4.59
CA SER A 65 -4.80 -17.64 5.74
C SER A 65 -3.51 -17.02 6.29
N CYS A 66 -2.84 -16.15 5.54
CA CYS A 66 -1.51 -15.60 5.82
C CYS A 66 -0.49 -16.67 6.26
N GLU A 67 -0.61 -17.89 5.70
CA GLU A 67 0.23 -19.01 6.09
C GLU A 67 1.44 -19.15 5.17
N ILE A 68 2.64 -18.93 5.71
CA ILE A 68 3.89 -19.18 4.99
C ILE A 68 4.18 -20.68 5.00
N THR A 69 3.64 -21.38 4.00
CA THR A 69 3.82 -22.82 3.79
C THR A 69 4.18 -23.11 2.34
N ASN A 70 5.00 -24.13 2.10
CA ASN A 70 5.29 -24.58 0.74
C ASN A 70 4.03 -25.17 0.10
N SER A 71 3.92 -25.10 -1.23
CA SER A 71 2.74 -25.61 -1.94
C SER A 71 2.64 -27.14 -1.94
N GLY A 72 3.75 -27.83 -1.68
CA GLY A 72 3.86 -29.27 -1.85
C GLY A 72 3.83 -29.71 -3.32
N GLY A 73 3.97 -28.76 -4.24
CA GLY A 73 4.00 -28.98 -5.68
C GLY A 73 5.27 -29.63 -6.19
N PRO A 74 5.36 -29.86 -7.52
CA PRO A 74 6.50 -30.52 -8.15
C PRO A 74 7.73 -29.60 -8.33
N TYR A 75 7.65 -28.33 -7.93
CA TYR A 75 8.67 -27.31 -8.18
C TYR A 75 9.46 -26.96 -6.91
N GLY A 76 10.66 -26.43 -7.08
CA GLY A 76 11.40 -25.81 -5.98
C GLY A 76 10.85 -24.41 -5.69
N GLU A 77 10.73 -24.05 -4.42
CA GLU A 77 10.02 -22.83 -3.99
C GLU A 77 10.81 -22.04 -2.96
N ASN A 78 10.77 -20.71 -3.09
CA ASN A 78 11.10 -19.75 -2.05
C ASN A 78 9.87 -18.87 -1.86
N ILE A 79 9.55 -18.56 -0.60
CA ILE A 79 8.41 -17.71 -0.22
C ILE A 79 8.96 -16.62 0.69
N ALA A 80 8.47 -15.41 0.51
CA ALA A 80 8.74 -14.29 1.39
C ALA A 80 7.41 -13.63 1.72
N ASP A 81 7.36 -13.05 2.92
CA ASP A 81 6.26 -12.20 3.39
C ASP A 81 6.90 -10.93 3.96
N GLY A 82 6.18 -9.82 3.88
CA GLY A 82 6.67 -8.50 4.22
C GLY A 82 5.56 -7.45 4.12
N SER A 83 5.93 -6.18 4.30
CA SER A 83 5.02 -5.07 4.11
C SER A 83 4.53 -4.96 2.66
N ASP A 84 3.43 -4.25 2.44
CA ASP A 84 2.81 -4.10 1.11
C ASP A 84 3.74 -3.48 0.06
N ASP A 85 4.69 -2.65 0.48
CA ASP A 85 5.72 -2.05 -0.39
C ASP A 85 6.89 -3.00 -0.71
N MET A 86 6.90 -4.22 -0.16
CA MET A 86 7.95 -5.20 -0.43
C MET A 86 8.02 -5.50 -1.93
N THR A 87 9.18 -5.20 -2.52
CA THR A 87 9.42 -5.47 -3.94
C THR A 87 10.01 -6.86 -4.17
N ALA A 88 10.01 -7.29 -5.44
CA ALA A 88 10.72 -8.46 -5.92
C ALA A 88 12.20 -8.44 -5.52
N THR A 89 12.81 -7.25 -5.51
CA THR A 89 14.22 -7.08 -5.12
C THR A 89 14.39 -7.23 -3.61
N ASP A 90 13.45 -6.77 -2.80
CA ASP A 90 13.50 -6.93 -1.34
C ASP A 90 13.39 -8.40 -0.93
N ALA A 91 12.42 -9.13 -1.50
CA ALA A 91 12.32 -10.58 -1.33
C ALA A 91 13.61 -11.30 -1.75
N MET A 92 14.22 -10.90 -2.87
CA MET A 92 15.49 -11.44 -3.33
C MET A 92 16.65 -11.14 -2.40
N ASN A 93 16.71 -9.94 -1.80
CA ASN A 93 17.74 -9.59 -0.82
C ASN A 93 17.63 -10.49 0.42
N ILE A 94 16.41 -10.75 0.90
CA ILE A 94 16.16 -11.67 2.02
C ILE A 94 16.74 -13.06 1.70
N TRP A 95 16.45 -13.61 0.52
CA TRP A 95 16.93 -14.94 0.14
C TRP A 95 18.44 -14.97 -0.13
N VAL A 96 19.01 -13.93 -0.72
CA VAL A 96 20.44 -13.85 -1.07
C VAL A 96 21.30 -13.55 0.16
N ASP A 97 20.79 -12.87 1.17
CA ASP A 97 21.52 -12.58 2.41
C ASP A 97 21.92 -13.83 3.18
N GLU A 98 21.25 -14.96 2.94
CA GLU A 98 21.65 -16.25 3.49
C GLU A 98 23.00 -16.75 2.93
N LYS A 99 23.55 -16.13 1.87
CA LYS A 99 24.88 -16.48 1.33
C LYS A 99 25.99 -16.47 2.38
N LYS A 100 25.84 -15.64 3.42
CA LYS A 100 26.79 -15.58 4.56
C LYS A 100 26.85 -16.89 5.35
N TYR A 101 25.84 -17.75 5.21
CA TYR A 101 25.73 -19.05 5.87
C TYR A 101 26.01 -20.23 4.91
N TYR A 102 26.44 -19.98 3.68
CA TYR A 102 26.72 -21.00 2.68
C TYR A 102 28.19 -21.00 2.26
N ASP A 103 28.84 -22.17 2.32
CA ASP A 103 30.21 -22.37 1.85
C ASP A 103 30.20 -22.95 0.43
N ASN A 104 30.63 -22.13 -0.54
CA ASN A 104 30.74 -22.52 -1.95
C ASN A 104 31.83 -23.59 -2.19
N ALA A 105 32.88 -23.65 -1.36
CA ALA A 105 33.98 -24.58 -1.57
C ALA A 105 33.57 -26.02 -1.21
N THR A 106 32.74 -26.18 -0.19
CA THR A 106 32.24 -27.48 0.29
C THR A 106 30.83 -27.79 -0.21
N ASN A 107 30.15 -26.83 -0.85
CA ASN A 107 28.75 -26.93 -1.25
C ASN A 107 27.84 -27.30 -0.07
N SER A 108 28.03 -26.62 1.07
CA SER A 108 27.31 -26.94 2.31
C SER A 108 26.97 -25.69 3.10
N CYS A 109 25.86 -25.76 3.84
CA CYS A 109 25.50 -24.71 4.78
C CYS A 109 26.28 -24.86 6.07
N VAL A 110 26.99 -23.80 6.44
CA VAL A 110 27.81 -23.77 7.66
C VAL A 110 26.94 -23.46 8.89
N GLU A 111 25.88 -22.68 8.71
CA GLU A 111 24.84 -22.38 9.71
C GLU A 111 23.46 -22.31 9.01
N ARG A 112 22.35 -22.38 9.76
CA ARG A 112 21.00 -22.26 9.19
C ARG A 112 20.37 -20.90 9.51
N PRO A 113 19.49 -20.37 8.63
CA PRO A 113 19.05 -20.94 7.34
C PRO A 113 19.89 -20.50 6.12
N CYS A 114 19.94 -21.37 5.10
CA CYS A 114 20.63 -21.19 3.81
C CYS A 114 19.82 -21.73 2.61
N ASP A 115 18.61 -22.21 2.90
CA ASP A 115 17.80 -22.99 1.96
C ASP A 115 17.21 -22.11 0.86
N HIS A 116 17.04 -20.81 1.11
CA HIS A 116 16.58 -19.88 0.08
C HIS A 116 17.72 -19.58 -0.90
N TYR A 117 18.90 -19.26 -0.39
CA TYR A 117 20.06 -18.95 -1.23
C TYR A 117 20.45 -20.13 -2.12
N THR A 118 20.49 -21.34 -1.58
CA THR A 118 20.82 -22.54 -2.37
C THR A 118 19.85 -22.79 -3.51
N LYS A 119 18.56 -22.47 -3.36
CA LYS A 119 17.59 -22.53 -4.46
C LYS A 119 17.83 -21.45 -5.51
N VAL A 120 18.17 -20.22 -5.10
CA VAL A 120 18.51 -19.11 -6.02
C VAL A 120 19.70 -19.48 -6.93
N ILE A 121 20.75 -20.07 -6.35
CA ILE A 121 21.99 -20.42 -7.07
C ILE A 121 22.05 -21.86 -7.59
N SER A 122 20.96 -22.62 -7.54
CA SER A 122 20.92 -24.00 -8.03
C SER A 122 21.30 -24.09 -9.51
N ARG A 123 22.36 -24.85 -9.81
CA ARG A 123 22.93 -24.95 -11.17
C ARG A 123 22.02 -25.67 -12.16
N ASP A 124 21.21 -26.59 -11.68
CA ASP A 124 20.33 -27.41 -12.52
C ASP A 124 18.98 -26.74 -12.78
N THR A 125 18.68 -25.64 -12.07
CA THR A 125 17.49 -24.81 -12.33
C THR A 125 17.74 -23.96 -13.58
N LEU A 126 16.83 -24.06 -14.56
CA LEU A 126 16.91 -23.33 -15.83
C LEU A 126 15.79 -22.30 -16.03
N ARG A 127 14.69 -22.45 -15.30
CA ARG A 127 13.48 -21.64 -15.46
C ARG A 127 13.03 -21.02 -14.15
N LEU A 128 12.45 -19.84 -14.24
CA LEU A 128 11.91 -19.08 -13.12
C LEU A 128 10.50 -18.60 -13.47
N GLY A 129 9.59 -18.66 -12.50
CA GLY A 129 8.34 -17.93 -12.55
C GLY A 129 7.99 -17.49 -11.13
N CYS A 130 7.75 -16.19 -10.97
CA CYS A 130 7.47 -15.57 -9.68
C CYS A 130 6.15 -14.82 -9.74
N ALA A 131 5.53 -14.63 -8.58
CA ALA A 131 4.39 -13.74 -8.41
C ALA A 131 4.44 -13.11 -7.03
N LYS A 132 3.85 -11.93 -6.91
CA LYS A 132 3.45 -11.30 -5.65
C LYS A 132 1.93 -11.27 -5.65
N ALA A 133 1.31 -11.52 -4.50
CA ALA A 133 -0.10 -11.23 -4.30
C ALA A 133 -0.22 -10.37 -3.05
N ASP A 134 -1.06 -9.35 -3.14
CA ASP A 134 -1.32 -8.43 -2.04
C ASP A 134 -2.56 -8.92 -1.27
N SER A 135 -2.57 -8.77 0.06
CA SER A 135 -3.75 -9.09 0.88
C SER A 135 -4.93 -8.18 0.47
N PRO A 136 -6.22 -8.59 0.58
CA PRO A 136 -7.35 -7.68 0.41
C PRO A 136 -7.31 -6.48 1.37
N ASP A 137 -6.57 -6.59 2.48
CA ASP A 137 -6.28 -5.48 3.39
C ASP A 137 -5.23 -4.49 2.85
N SER A 138 -4.54 -4.81 1.74
CA SER A 138 -3.56 -3.92 1.09
C SER A 138 -4.18 -2.64 0.50
N GLN A 139 -5.51 -2.56 0.46
CA GLN A 139 -6.29 -1.37 0.08
C GLN A 139 -7.15 -0.88 1.26
N ASN A 140 -6.75 -1.20 2.49
CA ASN A 140 -7.34 -0.80 3.77
C ASN A 140 -6.23 -0.41 4.78
N THR A 141 -5.07 0.04 4.28
CA THR A 141 -3.90 0.32 5.13
C THR A 141 -3.95 1.75 5.69
N PRO A 142 -3.19 2.06 6.77
CA PRO A 142 -3.03 3.42 7.26
C PRO A 142 -2.63 4.45 6.18
N HIS A 143 -1.80 4.03 5.22
CA HIS A 143 -1.32 4.91 4.14
C HIS A 143 -2.42 5.23 3.12
N ASP A 144 -3.26 4.25 2.76
CA ASP A 144 -4.39 4.46 1.83
C ASP A 144 -5.31 5.58 2.31
N TYR A 145 -5.58 5.61 3.63
CA TYR A 145 -6.36 6.66 4.26
C TYR A 145 -5.59 7.99 4.36
N LEU A 146 -4.39 7.97 4.93
CA LEU A 146 -3.63 9.20 5.22
C LEU A 146 -3.21 9.95 3.95
N ASP A 147 -2.80 9.25 2.90
CA ASP A 147 -2.32 9.87 1.65
C ASP A 147 -3.44 10.66 0.95
N VAL A 148 -4.69 10.19 1.07
CA VAL A 148 -5.85 10.93 0.58
C VAL A 148 -6.21 12.07 1.52
N HIS A 149 -6.35 11.79 2.81
CA HIS A 149 -6.78 12.79 3.80
C HIS A 149 -5.84 13.99 3.82
N ASN A 150 -4.53 13.77 3.79
CA ASN A 150 -3.53 14.82 3.95
C ASN A 150 -3.37 15.72 2.71
N LYS A 151 -4.03 15.42 1.57
CA LYS A 151 -4.07 16.34 0.42
C LYS A 151 -4.85 17.61 0.74
N ALA A 152 -6.05 17.49 1.32
CA ALA A 152 -6.94 18.62 1.55
C ALA A 152 -6.42 19.62 2.62
N PRO A 153 -5.92 19.19 3.80
CA PRO A 153 -5.26 20.06 4.78
C PRO A 153 -4.09 20.83 4.19
N ALA A 154 -3.26 20.18 3.36
CA ALA A 154 -2.11 20.81 2.72
C ALA A 154 -2.50 21.97 1.79
N GLU A 155 -3.65 21.87 1.10
CA GLU A 155 -4.17 22.95 0.24
C GLU A 155 -4.61 24.20 1.01
N VAL A 156 -5.02 24.04 2.28
CA VAL A 156 -5.56 25.11 3.12
C VAL A 156 -4.62 25.52 4.27
N GLY A 157 -3.43 24.92 4.35
CA GLY A 157 -2.41 25.25 5.34
C GLY A 157 -2.68 24.67 6.73
N VAL A 158 -3.46 23.59 6.82
CA VAL A 158 -3.69 22.83 8.04
C VAL A 158 -2.63 21.72 8.17
N PRO A 159 -2.08 21.46 9.37
CA PRO A 159 -1.13 20.37 9.57
C PRO A 159 -1.66 19.00 9.11
N PRO A 160 -0.80 18.08 8.64
CA PRO A 160 -1.23 16.75 8.26
C PRO A 160 -1.64 15.94 9.49
N LEU A 161 -2.64 15.08 9.31
CA LEU A 161 -3.08 14.08 10.27
C LEU A 161 -2.02 12.98 10.41
N CYS A 162 -1.96 12.39 11.60
CA CYS A 162 -1.14 11.22 11.92
C CYS A 162 -2.03 10.02 12.19
N TRP A 163 -1.60 8.82 11.80
CA TRP A 163 -2.34 7.60 12.11
C TRP A 163 -2.34 7.35 13.63
N ASP A 164 -3.46 6.84 14.14
CA ASP A 164 -3.59 6.35 15.51
C ASP A 164 -4.26 4.97 15.53
N ASP A 165 -3.51 3.97 16.00
CA ASP A 165 -3.97 2.57 16.05
C ASP A 165 -5.15 2.36 17.01
N THR A 166 -5.31 3.23 18.01
CA THR A 166 -6.47 3.19 18.94
C THR A 166 -7.74 3.63 18.23
N LEU A 167 -7.65 4.69 17.42
CA LEU A 167 -8.76 5.14 16.58
C LEU A 167 -9.09 4.13 15.48
N ALA A 168 -8.08 3.50 14.88
CA ALA A 168 -8.28 2.45 13.87
C ALA A 168 -8.98 1.23 14.47
N ALA A 169 -8.55 0.78 15.66
CA ALA A 169 -9.22 -0.31 16.38
C ALA A 169 -10.67 0.06 16.77
N TYR A 170 -10.92 1.33 17.11
CA TYR A 170 -12.28 1.83 17.37
C TYR A 170 -13.15 1.77 16.10
N ALA A 171 -12.63 2.27 14.99
CA ALA A 171 -13.28 2.26 13.69
C ALA A 171 -13.60 0.82 13.24
N MET A 172 -12.65 -0.10 13.37
CA MET A 172 -12.82 -1.52 13.05
C MET A 172 -13.91 -2.20 13.88
N ASN A 173 -13.89 -2.02 15.20
CA ASN A 173 -14.94 -2.59 16.05
C ASN A 173 -16.32 -2.00 15.73
N TYR A 174 -16.38 -0.75 15.26
CA TYR A 174 -17.64 -0.13 14.85
C TYR A 174 -18.12 -0.66 13.48
N SER A 175 -17.25 -0.73 12.48
CA SER A 175 -17.56 -1.24 11.15
C SER A 175 -18.04 -2.69 11.19
N GLU A 176 -17.41 -3.53 12.03
CA GLU A 176 -17.84 -4.92 12.28
C GLU A 176 -19.27 -5.00 12.81
N SER A 177 -19.67 -4.06 13.68
CA SER A 177 -21.04 -3.98 14.20
C SER A 177 -22.08 -3.61 13.13
N LYS A 178 -21.64 -3.08 11.99
CA LYS A 178 -22.48 -2.66 10.86
C LYS A 178 -22.58 -3.67 9.74
N ILE A 179 -21.81 -4.77 9.76
CA ILE A 179 -21.78 -5.76 8.66
C ILE A 179 -23.19 -6.24 8.25
N GLU A 180 -24.10 -6.43 9.21
CA GLU A 180 -25.45 -6.94 8.92
C GLU A 180 -26.42 -5.89 8.33
N SER A 181 -26.36 -4.63 8.78
CA SER A 181 -27.29 -3.58 8.35
C SER A 181 -26.71 -2.67 7.28
N CYS A 182 -25.40 -2.45 7.35
CA CYS A 182 -24.64 -1.47 6.60
C CYS A 182 -25.30 -0.08 6.70
N GLU A 183 -25.83 0.27 7.87
CA GLU A 183 -26.52 1.55 8.06
C GLU A 183 -25.51 2.68 8.31
N MET A 184 -25.70 3.80 7.60
CA MET A 184 -24.92 5.03 7.73
C MET A 184 -25.37 5.83 8.96
N VAL A 185 -25.04 5.32 10.14
CA VAL A 185 -25.34 5.94 11.43
C VAL A 185 -24.03 6.11 12.20
N HIS A 186 -23.80 7.30 12.74
CA HIS A 186 -22.65 7.59 13.61
C HIS A 186 -22.67 6.76 14.90
N SER A 187 -21.50 6.44 15.44
CA SER A 187 -21.38 5.62 16.65
C SER A 187 -21.92 6.32 17.90
N GLY A 188 -21.93 7.65 17.90
CA GLY A 188 -22.17 8.45 19.10
C GLY A 188 -21.02 8.38 20.12
N GLY A 189 -19.85 7.91 19.68
CA GLY A 189 -18.62 7.85 20.46
C GLY A 189 -18.00 9.21 20.75
N PRO A 190 -16.82 9.22 21.40
CA PRO A 190 -16.13 10.45 21.78
C PRO A 190 -15.38 11.14 20.63
N TYR A 191 -15.22 10.47 19.48
CA TYR A 191 -14.40 10.93 18.36
C TYR A 191 -15.24 11.62 17.28
N GLY A 192 -14.58 12.42 16.44
CA GLY A 192 -15.17 12.89 15.19
C GLY A 192 -15.30 11.72 14.22
N GLU A 193 -16.27 11.75 13.31
CA GLU A 193 -16.52 10.64 12.40
C GLU A 193 -16.93 11.10 11.02
N ASN A 194 -16.38 10.44 10.00
CA ASN A 194 -16.94 10.39 8.66
C ASN A 194 -17.27 8.93 8.32
N LEU A 195 -18.39 8.73 7.64
CA LEU A 195 -18.87 7.42 7.21
C LEU A 195 -19.02 7.43 5.69
N GLU A 196 -18.94 6.27 5.06
CA GLU A 196 -19.29 6.06 3.66
C GLU A 196 -19.92 4.66 3.49
N GLU A 197 -20.89 4.54 2.58
CA GLU A 197 -21.38 3.23 2.13
C GLU A 197 -21.34 3.17 0.61
N ALA A 198 -20.95 2.01 0.07
CA ALA A 198 -20.95 1.79 -1.37
C ALA A 198 -21.60 0.46 -1.72
N SER A 199 -22.38 0.47 -2.79
CA SER A 199 -22.96 -0.75 -3.34
C SER A 199 -21.93 -1.66 -4.03
N ASP A 200 -20.71 -1.15 -4.23
CA ASP A 200 -19.60 -1.90 -4.80
C ASP A 200 -18.84 -2.61 -3.66
N PRO A 201 -18.85 -3.96 -3.60
CA PRO A 201 -18.08 -4.70 -2.62
C PRO A 201 -16.57 -4.54 -2.82
N GLU A 202 -16.12 -4.12 -4.00
CA GLU A 202 -14.71 -3.93 -4.33
C GLU A 202 -14.24 -2.48 -4.12
N MET A 203 -15.07 -1.60 -3.53
CA MET A 203 -14.65 -0.23 -3.22
C MET A 203 -13.38 -0.25 -2.34
N THR A 204 -12.35 0.46 -2.82
CA THR A 204 -11.11 0.63 -2.07
C THR A 204 -11.29 1.67 -0.95
N ALA A 205 -10.47 1.60 0.10
CA ALA A 205 -10.44 2.65 1.13
C ALA A 205 -10.19 4.03 0.51
N THR A 206 -9.20 4.08 -0.39
CA THR A 206 -8.83 5.28 -1.15
C THR A 206 -10.00 5.87 -1.92
N ASP A 207 -10.79 5.06 -2.63
CA ASP A 207 -11.97 5.54 -3.37
C ASP A 207 -13.03 6.12 -2.44
N ALA A 208 -13.32 5.43 -1.32
CA ALA A 208 -14.31 5.88 -0.35
C ALA A 208 -13.94 7.24 0.25
N VAL A 209 -12.68 7.40 0.69
CA VAL A 209 -12.28 8.62 1.39
C VAL A 209 -11.93 9.78 0.46
N ASN A 210 -11.75 9.53 -0.86
CA ASN A 210 -11.57 10.58 -1.86
C ASN A 210 -12.84 11.43 -2.06
N PHE A 211 -14.03 10.93 -1.71
CA PHE A 211 -15.27 11.71 -1.83
C PHE A 211 -15.34 12.85 -0.82
N TRP A 212 -14.78 12.69 0.37
CA TRP A 212 -14.93 13.69 1.44
C TRP A 212 -14.19 15.01 1.17
N PRO A 213 -12.97 15.03 0.60
CA PRO A 213 -12.37 16.27 0.11
C PRO A 213 -13.18 17.02 -0.95
N ASP A 214 -13.90 16.29 -1.82
CA ASP A 214 -14.68 16.89 -2.92
C ASP A 214 -15.88 17.71 -2.44
N ASP A 215 -16.34 17.46 -1.21
CA ASP A 215 -17.37 18.26 -0.53
C ASP A 215 -16.94 19.72 -0.28
N LYS A 216 -15.64 20.05 -0.48
CA LYS A 216 -15.11 21.41 -0.50
C LYS A 216 -15.93 22.36 -1.39
N LYS A 217 -16.47 21.87 -2.50
CA LYS A 217 -17.31 22.66 -3.43
C LYS A 217 -18.59 23.21 -2.77
N TYR A 218 -19.01 22.61 -1.66
CA TYR A 218 -20.17 23.01 -0.88
C TYR A 218 -19.81 23.83 0.37
N TYR A 219 -18.52 24.05 0.66
CA TYR A 219 -18.08 24.90 1.77
C TYR A 219 -17.85 26.35 1.32
N ASN A 220 -18.53 27.29 1.96
CA ASN A 220 -18.27 28.72 1.78
C ASN A 220 -17.34 29.25 2.88
N ASN A 221 -16.07 29.41 2.54
CA ASN A 221 -15.05 29.91 3.46
C ASN A 221 -15.32 31.35 3.95
N ALA A 222 -15.93 32.21 3.12
CA ALA A 222 -16.20 33.60 3.50
C ALA A 222 -17.24 33.69 4.62
N THR A 223 -18.26 32.83 4.59
CA THR A 223 -19.36 32.81 5.56
C THR A 223 -19.22 31.73 6.62
N ASN A 224 -18.20 30.87 6.53
CA ASN A 224 -18.02 29.68 7.37
C ASN A 224 -19.30 28.81 7.43
N SER A 225 -19.83 28.42 6.25
CA SER A 225 -21.10 27.70 6.17
C SER A 225 -21.09 26.64 5.07
N CYS A 226 -21.73 25.50 5.34
CA CYS A 226 -22.04 24.50 4.33
C CYS A 226 -23.28 24.87 3.52
N VAL A 227 -23.25 24.61 2.21
CA VAL A 227 -24.45 24.55 1.38
C VAL A 227 -25.13 23.22 1.66
N GLN A 228 -26.40 23.27 2.11
CA GLN A 228 -27.23 22.08 2.39
C GLN A 228 -26.61 21.05 3.36
N ASP A 229 -25.69 21.49 4.22
CA ASP A 229 -24.91 20.62 5.12
C ASP A 229 -24.03 19.57 4.41
N GLU A 230 -23.90 19.62 3.08
CA GLU A 230 -23.11 18.69 2.25
C GLU A 230 -21.60 18.96 2.31
N CYS A 231 -21.10 19.67 3.34
CA CYS A 231 -19.68 19.97 3.50
C CYS A 231 -19.08 19.42 4.80
N ARG A 232 -19.87 18.65 5.55
CA ARG A 232 -19.51 18.15 6.88
C ARG A 232 -18.36 17.14 6.85
N HIS A 233 -18.24 16.33 5.80
CA HIS A 233 -17.09 15.44 5.66
C HIS A 233 -15.81 16.23 5.37
N TYR A 234 -15.86 17.17 4.43
CA TYR A 234 -14.73 18.05 4.11
C TYR A 234 -14.25 18.82 5.35
N THR A 235 -15.17 19.46 6.07
CA THR A 235 -14.82 20.26 7.26
C THR A 235 -14.21 19.43 8.37
N GLN A 236 -14.58 18.16 8.53
CA GLN A 236 -13.89 17.24 9.44
C GLN A 236 -12.47 16.89 8.96
N VAL A 237 -12.29 16.64 7.66
CA VAL A 237 -10.97 16.30 7.08
C VAL A 237 -9.98 17.45 7.24
N VAL A 238 -10.43 18.69 7.09
CA VAL A 238 -9.57 19.89 7.19
C VAL A 238 -9.65 20.60 8.56
N TRP A 239 -10.14 19.92 9.60
CA TRP A 239 -10.29 20.53 10.92
C TRP A 239 -8.92 20.75 11.60
N HIS A 240 -8.57 22.01 11.85
CA HIS A 240 -7.24 22.43 12.29
C HIS A 240 -6.76 21.75 13.58
N ASP A 241 -7.67 21.58 14.54
CA ASP A 241 -7.34 21.02 15.85
C ASP A 241 -7.37 19.49 15.87
N THR A 242 -7.82 18.83 14.81
CA THR A 242 -7.77 17.38 14.66
C THR A 242 -6.36 16.97 14.26
N LEU A 243 -5.79 16.00 14.99
CA LEU A 243 -4.39 15.58 14.81
C LEU A 243 -4.26 14.12 14.40
N HIS A 244 -5.20 13.29 14.82
CA HIS A 244 -5.14 11.85 14.71
C HIS A 244 -6.29 11.32 13.86
N LEU A 245 -5.98 10.31 13.06
CA LEU A 245 -6.91 9.60 12.18
C LEU A 245 -6.76 8.09 12.41
N GLY A 246 -7.88 7.39 12.49
CA GLY A 246 -7.90 5.94 12.36
C GLY A 246 -9.17 5.50 11.66
N CYS A 247 -9.03 4.60 10.68
CA CYS A 247 -10.12 4.22 9.80
C CYS A 247 -10.21 2.70 9.66
N ASP A 248 -11.36 2.23 9.21
CA ASP A 248 -11.55 0.86 8.80
C ASP A 248 -12.64 0.73 7.72
N LYS A 249 -12.57 -0.38 6.98
CA LYS A 249 -13.52 -0.81 5.96
C LYS A 249 -14.03 -2.22 6.26
N ALA A 250 -15.35 -2.40 6.22
CA ALA A 250 -16.00 -3.69 6.37
C ALA A 250 -16.90 -4.03 5.17
N HIS A 251 -16.95 -5.33 4.84
CA HIS A 251 -17.88 -5.85 3.83
C HIS A 251 -19.19 -6.27 4.49
N CYS A 252 -20.29 -5.66 4.07
CA CYS A 252 -21.62 -5.91 4.57
C CYS A 252 -22.26 -7.15 3.91
N THR A 253 -23.14 -7.86 4.62
CA THR A 253 -23.81 -9.07 4.10
C THR A 253 -24.68 -8.81 2.87
N LYS A 254 -25.16 -7.58 2.69
CA LYS A 254 -25.90 -7.12 1.50
C LYS A 254 -25.01 -6.92 0.25
N GLY A 255 -23.72 -7.27 0.32
CA GLY A 255 -22.75 -7.11 -0.77
C GLY A 255 -22.28 -5.67 -0.97
N TRP A 256 -22.39 -4.85 0.08
CA TRP A 256 -21.98 -3.44 0.09
C TRP A 256 -20.74 -3.29 0.96
N THR A 257 -20.06 -2.16 0.82
CA THR A 257 -18.90 -1.79 1.63
C THR A 257 -19.30 -0.67 2.59
N PHE A 258 -18.87 -0.76 3.84
CA PHE A 258 -19.02 0.27 4.87
C PHE A 258 -17.64 0.77 5.29
N ILE A 259 -17.46 2.09 5.35
CA ILE A 259 -16.21 2.73 5.75
C ILE A 259 -16.50 3.69 6.90
N ILE A 260 -15.61 3.71 7.88
CA ILE A 260 -15.60 4.71 8.96
C ILE A 260 -14.18 5.23 9.16
N CYS A 261 -14.04 6.54 9.30
CA CYS A 261 -12.84 7.18 9.82
C CYS A 261 -13.18 7.95 11.09
N SER A 262 -12.39 7.72 12.15
CA SER A 262 -12.45 8.38 13.45
C SER A 262 -11.34 9.41 13.58
N TYR A 263 -11.68 10.57 14.17
CA TYR A 263 -10.83 11.75 14.25
C TYR A 263 -10.67 12.22 15.70
N ASP A 264 -9.44 12.48 16.13
CA ASP A 264 -9.16 13.02 17.47
C ASP A 264 -8.13 14.17 17.44
N PRO A 265 -8.37 15.28 18.16
CA PRO A 265 -9.64 15.71 18.73
C PRO A 265 -10.80 15.78 17.69
N PRO A 266 -12.06 15.61 18.11
CA PRO A 266 -13.22 15.72 17.23
C PRO A 266 -13.35 17.13 16.63
N GLY A 267 -13.84 17.21 15.39
CA GLY A 267 -14.11 18.47 14.70
C GLY A 267 -15.60 18.82 14.61
N ASN A 268 -15.94 19.68 13.65
CA ASN A 268 -17.30 20.06 13.29
C ASN A 268 -18.13 20.72 14.43
N TYR A 269 -17.46 21.46 15.31
CA TYR A 269 -18.12 22.29 16.31
C TYR A 269 -18.88 23.45 15.67
N VAL A 270 -20.17 23.58 16.03
CA VAL A 270 -21.06 24.59 15.45
C VAL A 270 -20.56 26.00 15.78
N GLY A 271 -20.26 26.77 14.74
CA GLY A 271 -19.81 28.16 14.84
C GLY A 271 -18.30 28.33 14.76
N ASP A 272 -17.54 27.25 14.95
CA ASP A 272 -16.09 27.26 14.82
C ASP A 272 -15.68 27.00 13.36
N ARG A 273 -14.45 27.41 13.03
CA ARG A 273 -13.89 27.18 11.69
C ARG A 273 -13.13 25.85 11.70
N PRO A 274 -13.22 25.07 10.61
CA PRO A 274 -12.23 24.04 10.34
C PRO A 274 -10.85 24.69 10.20
#